data_AF-A0A2X0PIW1-F1
#
_entry.id   AF-A0A2X0PIW1-F1
#
_cell.length_a   1.000
_cell.length_b   1.000
_cell.length_c   1.000
_cell.angle_alpha   90.00
_cell.angle_beta   90.00
_cell.angle_gamma   90.00
#
_symmetry.space_group_name_H-M   'P 1'
#
loop_
_entity.id
_entity.type
_entity.pdbx_description
1 polymer ?
#
loop_
_entity_poly.entity_id
_entity_poly.type
_entity_poly.pdbx_seq_one_letter_code
_entity_poly.pdbx_strand_id
1 'polypeptide(L)'
;MPTDQNQVNVEKELASGKIFDYYQKLIKLRKNEKLISDGHIKMFLKDHPQVFAYERFLDNSDKKVLVFTNFYGKECQAKLPKEYVNKNYQVLISNYEHNSNQFKQEIILKPYEVLAVVI
;
A
#
# COMPACT_ATOMS: atom_id res chain seq x y z
N MET A 1 -20.83 23.90 5.40
CA MET A 1 -21.30 23.10 4.26
C MET A 1 -20.11 22.64 3.44
N PRO A 2 -20.11 21.43 2.86
CA PRO A 2 -19.07 21.02 1.91
C PRO A 2 -18.99 22.06 0.78
N THR A 3 -17.81 22.61 0.51
CA THR A 3 -17.64 23.73 -0.44
C THR A 3 -17.45 23.27 -1.88
N ASP A 4 -16.98 22.04 -2.08
CA ASP A 4 -16.48 21.57 -3.39
C ASP A 4 -17.29 20.42 -4.00
N GLN A 5 -18.56 20.28 -3.60
CA GLN A 5 -19.46 19.22 -4.11
C GLN A 5 -19.69 19.28 -5.63
N ASN A 6 -19.50 20.45 -6.23
CA ASN A 6 -19.52 20.60 -7.69
C ASN A 6 -18.31 19.95 -8.36
N GLN A 7 -17.21 19.69 -7.63
CA GLN A 7 -16.00 19.04 -8.12
C GLN A 7 -15.89 17.59 -7.63
N VAL A 8 -16.11 17.35 -6.34
CA VAL A 8 -16.01 16.04 -5.69
C VAL A 8 -17.39 15.57 -5.24
N ASN A 9 -17.95 14.62 -5.97
CA ASN A 9 -19.22 13.98 -5.62
C ASN A 9 -19.28 12.55 -6.16
N VAL A 10 -20.27 11.79 -5.69
CA VAL A 10 -20.44 10.37 -6.03
C VAL A 10 -20.67 10.16 -7.52
N GLU A 11 -21.50 11.01 -8.16
CA GLU A 11 -21.80 10.91 -9.59
C GLU A 11 -20.53 11.01 -10.44
N LYS A 12 -19.67 12.00 -10.16
CA LYS A 12 -18.39 12.19 -10.85
C LYS A 12 -17.41 11.05 -10.60
N GLU A 13 -17.33 10.58 -9.35
CA GLU A 13 -16.43 9.47 -9.00
C GLU A 13 -16.84 8.16 -9.68
N LEU A 14 -18.14 7.89 -9.81
CA LEU A 14 -18.66 6.71 -10.52
C LEU A 14 -18.43 6.80 -12.04
N ALA A 15 -18.43 8.00 -12.62
CA ALA A 15 -18.24 8.18 -14.06
C ALA A 15 -16.76 8.12 -14.49
N SER A 16 -15.85 8.70 -13.69
CA SER A 16 -14.44 8.88 -14.11
C SER A 16 -13.44 8.96 -12.94
N GLY A 17 -13.92 8.83 -11.71
CA GLY A 17 -13.07 8.89 -10.53
C GLY A 17 -12.23 7.64 -10.35
N LYS A 18 -11.36 7.71 -9.33
CA LYS A 18 -10.50 6.58 -8.96
C LYS A 18 -10.60 6.25 -7.49
N ILE A 19 -11.03 7.19 -6.65
CA ILE A 19 -11.04 7.03 -5.20
C ILE A 19 -12.15 6.06 -4.81
N PHE A 20 -13.36 6.25 -5.32
CA PHE A 20 -14.49 5.37 -5.02
C PHE A 20 -14.17 3.89 -5.32
N ASP A 21 -13.67 3.62 -6.53
CA ASP A 21 -13.26 2.28 -6.95
C ASP A 21 -12.09 1.74 -6.14
N TYR A 22 -11.14 2.59 -5.75
CA TYR A 22 -10.02 2.20 -4.89
C TYR A 22 -10.52 1.70 -3.52
N TYR A 23 -11.48 2.39 -2.91
CA TYR A 23 -12.09 1.94 -1.65
C TYR A 23 -12.89 0.65 -1.82
N GLN A 24 -13.61 0.47 -2.94
CA GLN A 24 -14.25 -0.82 -3.23
C GLN A 24 -13.22 -1.96 -3.31
N LYS A 25 -12.06 -1.72 -3.93
CA LYS A 25 -10.95 -2.68 -3.98
C LYS A 25 -10.41 -3.00 -2.59
N LEU A 26 -10.20 -1.98 -1.73
CA LEU A 26 -9.76 -2.18 -0.34
C LEU A 26 -10.75 -3.04 0.46
N ILE A 27 -12.06 -2.78 0.34
CA ILE A 27 -13.09 -3.55 1.04
C ILE A 27 -13.09 -5.00 0.55
N LYS A 28 -13.05 -5.23 -0.77
CA LYS A 28 -12.95 -6.56 -1.36
C LYS A 28 -11.69 -7.29 -0.89
N LEU A 29 -10.56 -6.59 -0.85
CA LEU A 29 -9.30 -7.14 -0.39
C LEU A 29 -9.38 -7.57 1.09
N ARG A 30 -9.90 -6.72 1.98
CA ARG A 30 -10.08 -7.08 3.40
C ARG A 30 -11.03 -8.25 3.62
N LYS A 31 -12.05 -8.42 2.78
CA LYS A 31 -12.97 -9.55 2.87
C LYS A 31 -12.35 -10.88 2.42
N ASN A 32 -11.37 -10.83 1.51
CA ASN A 32 -10.84 -12.02 0.83
C ASN A 32 -9.41 -12.40 1.24
N GLU A 33 -8.67 -11.52 1.91
CA GLU A 33 -7.27 -11.75 2.32
C GLU A 33 -7.13 -11.79 3.85
N LYS A 34 -6.82 -12.97 4.40
CA LYS A 34 -6.72 -13.19 5.86
C LYS A 34 -5.58 -12.43 6.51
N LEU A 35 -4.44 -12.29 5.82
CA LEU A 35 -3.34 -11.44 6.31
C LEU A 35 -3.80 -9.98 6.46
N ILE A 36 -4.86 -9.58 5.74
CA ILE A 36 -5.41 -8.24 5.78
C ILE A 36 -6.53 -8.09 6.81
N SER A 37 -7.38 -9.10 7.00
CA SER A 37 -8.42 -9.09 8.03
C SER A 37 -7.87 -9.27 9.44
N ASP A 38 -7.04 -10.29 9.63
CA ASP A 38 -6.73 -10.89 10.93
C ASP A 38 -5.23 -10.84 11.30
N GLY A 39 -4.37 -10.49 10.32
CA GLY A 39 -2.92 -10.46 10.52
C GLY A 39 -2.45 -9.45 11.57
N HIS A 40 -1.50 -9.86 12.40
CA HIS A 40 -0.77 -9.00 13.33
C HIS A 40 0.06 -7.96 12.57
N ILE A 41 0.33 -6.82 13.20
CA ILE A 41 1.08 -5.72 12.58
C ILE A 41 2.47 -5.61 13.21
N LYS A 42 3.50 -5.50 12.37
CA LYS A 42 4.86 -5.14 12.81
C LYS A 42 5.45 -4.07 11.88
N MET A 43 5.82 -2.92 12.46
CA MET A 43 6.48 -1.84 11.72
C MET A 43 7.94 -2.20 11.42
N PHE A 44 8.44 -1.89 10.22
CA PHE A 44 9.83 -2.20 9.82
C PHE A 44 10.62 -1.03 9.21
N LEU A 45 10.04 0.18 9.12
CA LEU A 45 10.73 1.44 8.76
C LEU A 45 10.41 2.58 9.74
N LYS A 46 10.40 2.30 11.05
CA LYS A 46 9.94 3.24 12.08
C LYS A 46 10.67 4.59 12.08
N ASP A 47 11.96 4.59 11.76
CA ASP A 47 12.80 5.79 11.79
C ASP A 47 12.81 6.56 10.46
N HIS A 48 12.10 6.07 9.43
CA HIS A 48 12.07 6.75 8.15
C HIS A 48 11.18 8.00 8.23
N PRO A 49 11.67 9.20 7.85
CA PRO A 49 10.95 10.46 8.09
C PRO A 49 9.66 10.61 7.27
N GLN A 50 9.53 9.87 6.16
CA GLN A 50 8.40 10.00 5.23
C GLN A 50 7.57 8.73 5.02
N VAL A 51 8.12 7.57 5.37
CA VAL A 51 7.54 6.28 4.94
C VAL A 51 6.99 5.57 6.14
N PHE A 52 5.68 5.35 6.11
CA PHE A 52 5.02 4.46 7.03
C PHE A 52 4.98 3.07 6.41
N ALA A 53 5.74 2.13 6.98
CA ALA A 53 5.77 0.77 6.47
C ALA A 53 5.64 -0.28 7.57
N TYR A 54 4.81 -1.28 7.29
CA TYR A 54 4.50 -2.37 8.19
C TYR A 54 4.22 -3.66 7.45
N GLU A 55 4.52 -4.78 8.11
CA GLU A 55 4.12 -6.10 7.67
C GLU A 55 2.85 -6.54 8.40
N ARG A 56 2.02 -7.29 7.70
CA ARG A 56 0.99 -8.14 8.29
C ARG A 56 1.31 -9.61 8.13
N PHE A 57 1.20 -10.34 9.22
CA PHE A 57 1.57 -11.75 9.33
C PHE A 57 0.60 -12.51 10.24
N LEU A 58 0.56 -13.83 10.08
CA LEU A 58 -0.16 -14.76 10.95
C LEU A 58 0.84 -15.78 11.49
N ASP A 59 0.68 -16.21 12.75
CA ASP A 59 1.64 -17.11 13.40
C ASP A 59 1.81 -18.46 12.68
N ASN A 60 0.78 -18.89 11.94
CA ASN A 60 0.73 -20.14 11.20
C ASN A 60 0.86 -19.96 9.66
N SER A 61 1.50 -18.87 9.21
CA SER A 61 1.71 -18.61 7.78
C SER A 61 3.09 -18.05 7.49
N ASP A 62 3.73 -18.58 6.46
CA ASP A 62 4.99 -18.04 5.93
C ASP A 62 4.78 -16.81 5.03
N LYS A 63 3.53 -16.56 4.60
CA LYS A 63 3.20 -15.41 3.76
C LYS A 63 3.06 -14.15 4.59
N LYS A 64 3.43 -13.03 3.99
CA LYS A 64 3.27 -11.71 4.62
C LYS A 64 2.75 -10.68 3.64
N VAL A 65 2.00 -9.72 4.14
CA VAL A 65 1.65 -8.51 3.38
C VAL A 65 2.55 -7.38 3.84
N LEU A 66 3.34 -6.82 2.94
CA LEU A 66 4.09 -5.59 3.21
C LEU A 66 3.30 -4.41 2.68
N VAL A 67 3.11 -3.39 3.52
CA VAL A 67 2.45 -2.14 3.15
C VAL A 67 3.46 -1.00 3.30
N PHE A 68 3.55 -0.17 2.27
CA PHE A 68 4.34 1.04 2.21
C PHE A 68 3.41 2.22 1.95
N THR A 69 3.61 3.32 2.65
CA THR A 69 2.89 4.56 2.40
C THR A 69 3.82 5.74 2.56
N ASN A 70 3.98 6.52 1.50
CA ASN A 70 4.57 7.85 1.59
C ASN A 70 3.46 8.84 1.96
N PHE A 71 3.51 9.44 3.15
CA PHE A 71 2.47 10.39 3.58
C PHE A 71 2.70 11.82 3.10
N TYR A 72 3.74 12.07 2.30
CA TYR A 72 4.16 13.40 1.90
C TYR A 72 4.06 13.62 0.39
N GLY A 73 3.89 14.89 0.02
CA GLY A 73 3.80 15.34 -1.37
C GLY A 73 5.15 15.37 -2.13
N LYS A 74 6.16 14.62 -1.66
CA LYS A 74 7.50 14.56 -2.26
C LYS A 74 7.92 13.12 -2.43
N GLU A 75 8.69 12.82 -3.47
CA GLU A 75 9.29 11.50 -3.65
C GLU A 75 10.24 11.19 -2.49
N CYS A 76 10.32 9.91 -2.11
CA CYS A 76 11.27 9.43 -1.12
C CYS A 76 11.82 8.06 -1.48
N GLN A 77 12.98 7.75 -0.91
CA GLN A 77 13.67 6.48 -1.08
C GLN A 77 13.89 5.85 0.28
N ALA A 78 13.53 4.58 0.43
CA ALA A 78 13.70 3.84 1.67
C ALA A 78 14.53 2.57 1.44
N LYS A 79 15.52 2.35 2.32
CA LYS A 79 16.29 1.10 2.37
C LYS A 79 15.45 -0.01 2.99
N LEU A 80 15.34 -1.14 2.31
CA LEU A 80 14.61 -2.28 2.84
C LEU A 80 15.48 -3.07 3.83
N PRO A 81 14.89 -3.60 4.93
CA PRO A 81 15.52 -4.62 5.76
C PRO A 81 16.02 -5.80 4.91
N LYS A 82 17.18 -6.35 5.28
CA LYS A 82 17.86 -7.44 4.54
C LYS A 82 16.94 -8.64 4.27
N GLU A 83 15.99 -8.92 5.16
CA GLU A 83 15.03 -10.02 5.06
C GLU A 83 14.04 -9.89 3.88
N TYR A 84 13.84 -8.70 3.32
CA TYR A 84 12.95 -8.47 2.17
C TYR A 84 13.70 -8.24 0.86
N VAL A 85 15.00 -7.93 0.92
CA VAL A 85 15.81 -7.67 -0.29
C VAL A 85 15.84 -8.93 -1.17
N ASN A 86 15.66 -8.75 -2.49
CA ASN A 86 15.58 -9.81 -3.50
C ASN A 86 14.39 -10.78 -3.35
N LYS A 87 13.45 -10.54 -2.43
CA LYS A 87 12.21 -11.34 -2.38
C LYS A 87 11.29 -10.97 -3.54
N ASN A 88 10.71 -12.01 -4.15
CA ASN A 88 9.63 -11.84 -5.10
C ASN A 88 8.36 -11.44 -4.36
N TYR A 89 7.51 -10.66 -5.00
CA TYR A 89 6.24 -10.22 -4.46
C TYR A 89 5.18 -10.13 -5.54
N GLN A 90 3.91 -10.13 -5.11
CA GLN A 90 2.77 -9.81 -5.95
C GLN A 90 2.07 -8.55 -5.42
N VAL A 91 1.78 -7.59 -6.30
CA VAL A 91 1.04 -6.38 -5.94
C VAL A 91 -0.42 -6.74 -5.63
N LEU A 92 -0.88 -6.37 -4.43
CA LEU A 92 -2.28 -6.50 -4.03
C LEU A 92 -3.07 -5.25 -4.38
N ILE A 93 -2.51 -4.07 -4.07
CA ILE A 93 -3.09 -2.78 -4.43
C ILE A 93 -2.01 -1.70 -4.46
N SER A 94 -2.13 -0.77 -5.40
CA SER A 94 -1.29 0.43 -5.50
C SER A 94 -2.10 1.58 -6.10
N ASN A 95 -1.80 2.83 -5.71
CA ASN A 95 -2.36 4.03 -6.34
C ASN A 95 -1.49 4.58 -7.49
N TYR A 96 -0.31 3.98 -7.72
CA TYR A 96 0.54 4.20 -8.89
C TYR A 96 0.77 2.89 -9.66
N GLU A 97 1.09 3.00 -10.94
CA GLU A 97 1.49 1.84 -11.75
C GLU A 97 2.80 1.25 -11.23
N HIS A 98 2.82 -0.08 -11.07
CA HIS A 98 3.97 -0.81 -10.54
C HIS A 98 4.24 -2.06 -11.38
N ASN A 99 5.37 -2.08 -12.08
CA ASN A 99 5.70 -3.12 -13.09
C ASN A 99 6.84 -4.05 -12.64
N SER A 100 7.10 -4.12 -11.33
CA SER A 100 8.13 -4.98 -10.75
C SER A 100 7.49 -6.01 -9.83
N ASN A 101 8.12 -7.17 -9.73
CA ASN A 101 7.70 -8.33 -8.95
C ASN A 101 8.80 -8.82 -8.01
N GLN A 102 9.86 -8.03 -7.81
CA GLN A 102 10.97 -8.36 -6.94
C GLN A 102 11.53 -7.12 -6.26
N PHE A 103 11.76 -7.21 -4.95
CA PHE A 103 12.36 -6.13 -4.19
C PHE A 103 13.84 -5.97 -4.50
N LYS A 104 14.28 -4.72 -4.61
CA LYS A 104 15.70 -4.34 -4.60
C LYS A 104 16.14 -3.99 -3.17
N GLN A 105 17.36 -3.50 -3.02
CA GLN A 105 17.85 -3.00 -1.73
C GLN A 105 17.07 -1.75 -1.25
N GLU A 106 16.55 -0.97 -2.18
CA GLU A 106 15.82 0.26 -1.94
C GLU A 106 14.52 0.28 -2.73
N ILE A 107 13.51 0.93 -2.16
CA ILE A 107 12.24 1.25 -2.81
C ILE A 107 12.13 2.76 -2.97
N ILE A 108 11.59 3.20 -4.10
CA ILE A 108 11.28 4.60 -4.39
C ILE A 108 9.77 4.72 -4.36
N LEU A 109 9.25 5.68 -3.59
CA LEU A 109 7.82 5.96 -3.45
C LEU A 109 7.55 7.39 -3.88
N LYS A 110 6.67 7.55 -4.86
CA LYS A 110 6.17 8.83 -5.37
C LYS A 110 5.37 9.58 -4.30
N PRO A 111 5.08 10.88 -4.51
CA PRO A 111 4.19 11.65 -3.63
C PRO A 111 2.90 10.89 -3.32
N TYR A 112 2.57 10.71 -2.04
CA TYR A 112 1.36 9.99 -1.61
C TYR A 112 1.23 8.54 -2.10
N GLU A 113 2.32 7.91 -2.55
CA GLU A 113 2.27 6.52 -3.04
C GLU A 113 1.98 5.54 -1.89
N VAL A 114 1.01 4.66 -2.15
CA VAL A 114 0.69 3.49 -1.34
C VAL A 114 0.94 2.26 -2.18
N LEU A 115 1.74 1.33 -1.64
CA LEU A 115 1.99 0.03 -2.25
C LEU A 115 1.77 -1.05 -1.20
N ALA A 116 0.83 -1.97 -1.45
CA ALA A 116 0.69 -3.18 -0.68
C ALA A 116 0.97 -4.40 -1.56
N VAL A 117 1.86 -5.27 -1.08
CA VAL A 117 2.28 -6.49 -1.79
C VAL A 117 2.22 -7.68 -0.86
N VAL A 118 2.04 -8.88 -1.42
CA VAL A 118 2.22 -10.15 -0.72
C VAL A 118 3.55 -10.77 -1.11
N ILE A 119 4.26 -11.29 -0.11
CA ILE A 119 5.50 -12.08 -0.22
C ILE A 119 5.33 -13.48 0.37
#